data_AF-A0A0H2S5H9-F1
#
_entry.id   AF-A0A0H2S5H9-F1
#
_cell.length_a   1.000
_cell.length_b   1.000
_cell.length_c   1.000
_cell.angle_alpha   90.00
_cell.angle_beta   90.00
_cell.angle_gamma   90.00
#
_symmetry.space_group_name_H-M   'P 1'
#
loop_
_entity.id
_entity.type
_entity.pdbx_description
1 polymer ?
#
loop_
_entity_poly.entity_id
_entity_poly.type
_entity_poly.pdbx_seq_one_letter_code
_entity_poly.pdbx_strand_id
1 'polypeptide(L)'
;MQKLHENHQTAHTTNMSASGAIDVGRPLTEEEKMLRGLPYLAMNDMELVRGRLRARKYLKAYNEYPAPEPEDIKEATDYFGPDERYQILADLFKIPLEKAKRLAIEPPFYCDYGKNIEFKDEFYSNFNMTVRISIPQTRHKGAHSRTILVADCAKVTIGTRVLCGPNVQLYAATHSVEVQERREGFERAYPITIGDDVWIGGNVVIVGPCKIGNGVTVAAGAVVKGDIPDNVVIGGIPAKIIKKLDPPPPMTQEEEGIFPRASIA
;
A
#
# COMPACT_ATOMS: atom_id res chain seq x y z
N MET A 1 66.92 31.24 -6.28
CA MET A 1 65.90 31.34 -7.35
C MET A 1 66.05 30.05 -8.16
N GLN A 2 65.20 29.05 -8.06
CA GLN A 2 63.79 29.04 -8.42
C GLN A 2 63.13 27.86 -7.68
N LYS A 3 61.87 28.06 -7.31
CA LYS A 3 61.06 27.23 -6.44
C LYS A 3 60.13 26.36 -7.31
N LEU A 4 59.69 25.22 -6.76
CA LEU A 4 58.32 24.67 -6.81
C LEU A 4 57.98 23.46 -7.73
N HIS A 5 57.36 22.50 -7.03
CA HIS A 5 56.33 21.52 -7.41
C HIS A 5 56.74 20.17 -8.02
N GLU A 6 57.03 19.22 -7.13
CA GLU A 6 56.75 17.80 -7.35
C GLU A 6 55.25 17.56 -7.13
N ASN A 7 54.56 17.10 -8.17
CA ASN A 7 53.15 16.76 -8.13
C ASN A 7 52.94 15.39 -7.48
N HIS A 8 52.32 15.39 -6.31
CA HIS A 8 51.56 14.24 -5.80
C HIS A 8 50.32 14.02 -6.67
N GLN A 9 50.27 12.91 -7.40
CA GLN A 9 49.01 12.34 -7.86
C GLN A 9 48.73 11.07 -7.05
N THR A 10 47.84 11.25 -6.08
CA THR A 10 47.15 10.23 -5.32
C THR A 10 46.29 9.37 -6.26
N ALA A 11 46.47 8.06 -6.18
CA ALA A 11 45.57 7.09 -6.79
C ALA A 11 44.18 7.21 -6.15
N HIS A 12 43.26 7.87 -6.86
CA HIS A 12 41.84 7.79 -6.58
C HIS A 12 41.34 6.40 -6.97
N THR A 13 41.16 5.52 -6.00
CA THR A 13 40.33 4.33 -6.14
C THR A 13 38.88 4.78 -6.23
N THR A 14 38.36 4.79 -7.46
CA THR A 14 36.93 4.89 -7.77
C THR A 14 36.23 3.62 -7.29
N ASN A 15 35.62 3.66 -6.09
CA ASN A 15 34.64 2.66 -5.69
C ASN A 15 33.34 2.90 -6.46
N MET A 16 33.25 2.30 -7.66
CA MET A 16 31.97 2.08 -8.34
C MET A 16 31.37 0.73 -7.92
N SER A 17 30.05 0.77 -7.68
CA SER A 17 29.09 -0.32 -7.72
C SER A 17 29.24 -1.50 -6.74
N ALA A 18 28.60 -1.41 -5.58
CA ALA A 18 28.02 -2.58 -4.93
C ALA A 18 26.64 -2.85 -5.55
N SER A 19 26.62 -3.39 -6.78
CA SER A 19 25.41 -3.93 -7.40
C SER A 19 25.12 -5.31 -6.81
N GLY A 20 23.86 -5.58 -6.48
CA GLY A 20 23.39 -6.77 -5.78
C GLY A 20 23.85 -8.09 -6.41
N ALA A 21 24.63 -8.85 -5.66
CA ALA A 21 24.86 -10.26 -5.94
C ALA A 21 23.60 -11.04 -5.50
N ILE A 22 22.85 -11.55 -6.48
CA ILE A 22 21.80 -12.55 -6.23
C ILE A 22 22.53 -13.87 -5.98
N ASP A 23 22.50 -14.37 -4.75
CA ASP A 23 23.10 -15.65 -4.36
C ASP A 23 22.30 -16.82 -4.98
N VAL A 24 22.79 -17.32 -6.13
CA VAL A 24 22.15 -18.36 -6.94
C VAL A 24 22.45 -19.73 -6.32
N GLY A 25 21.78 -20.07 -5.21
CA GLY A 25 21.99 -21.38 -4.58
C GLY A 25 21.23 -21.66 -3.28
N ARG A 26 20.73 -20.63 -2.59
CA ARG A 26 19.96 -20.82 -1.36
C ARG A 26 18.46 -21.09 -1.63
N PRO A 27 17.77 -21.93 -0.84
CA PRO A 27 16.32 -22.01 -0.87
C PRO A 27 15.68 -20.64 -0.57
N LEU A 28 14.62 -20.30 -1.31
CA LEU A 28 13.90 -19.04 -1.10
C LEU A 28 13.24 -19.01 0.29
N THR A 29 13.32 -17.87 0.96
CA THR A 29 12.53 -17.62 2.19
C THR A 29 11.03 -17.55 1.85
N GLU A 30 10.15 -17.71 2.84
CA GLU A 30 8.71 -17.56 2.61
C GLU A 30 8.36 -16.16 2.13
N GLU A 31 9.10 -15.16 2.60
CA GLU A 31 9.01 -13.78 2.13
C GLU A 31 9.36 -13.63 0.63
N GLU A 32 10.43 -14.26 0.17
CA GLU A 32 10.83 -14.22 -1.24
C GLU A 32 9.82 -14.95 -2.14
N LYS A 33 9.25 -16.07 -1.66
CA LYS A 33 8.17 -16.78 -2.38
C LYS A 33 6.95 -15.89 -2.52
N MET A 34 6.53 -15.31 -1.42
CA MET A 34 5.40 -14.40 -1.30
C MET A 34 5.51 -13.21 -2.28
N LEU A 35 6.65 -12.51 -2.30
CA LEU A 35 6.91 -11.39 -3.21
C LEU A 35 6.90 -11.78 -4.69
N ARG A 36 7.18 -13.04 -5.00
CA ARG A 36 7.16 -13.60 -6.37
C ARG A 36 5.81 -14.20 -6.76
N GLY A 37 4.80 -14.13 -5.88
CA GLY A 37 3.50 -14.76 -6.09
C GLY A 37 3.54 -16.30 -6.05
N LEU A 38 4.61 -16.87 -5.50
CA LEU A 38 4.74 -18.31 -5.28
C LEU A 38 3.98 -18.73 -4.01
N PRO A 39 3.55 -20.00 -3.90
CA PRO A 39 2.97 -20.53 -2.67
C PRO A 39 3.90 -20.33 -1.48
N TYR A 40 3.41 -19.71 -0.41
CA TYR A 40 4.18 -19.45 0.81
C TYR A 40 3.36 -19.75 2.08
N LEU A 41 4.05 -20.03 3.18
CA LEU A 41 3.49 -20.36 4.49
C LEU A 41 3.65 -19.17 5.44
N ALA A 42 2.71 -18.23 5.34
CA ALA A 42 2.69 -16.98 6.10
C ALA A 42 2.95 -17.12 7.60
N MET A 43 2.37 -18.14 8.24
CA MET A 43 2.44 -18.36 9.69
C MET A 43 3.67 -19.16 10.14
N ASN A 44 4.40 -19.77 9.20
CA ASN A 44 5.62 -20.50 9.51
C ASN A 44 6.84 -19.58 9.52
N ASP A 45 6.72 -18.36 8.98
CA ASP A 45 7.80 -17.38 9.01
C ASP A 45 7.60 -16.38 10.16
N MET A 46 8.50 -16.42 11.15
CA MET A 46 8.44 -15.53 12.31
C MET A 46 8.60 -14.05 11.95
N GLU A 47 9.25 -13.71 10.84
CA GLU A 47 9.36 -12.33 10.38
C GLU A 47 8.03 -11.82 9.82
N LEU A 48 7.32 -12.66 9.05
CA LEU A 48 5.96 -12.36 8.60
C LEU A 48 5.00 -12.21 9.80
N VAL A 49 5.12 -13.08 10.80
CA VAL A 49 4.33 -12.96 12.04
C VAL A 49 4.65 -11.67 12.80
N ARG A 50 5.94 -11.35 12.99
CA ARG A 50 6.37 -10.10 13.65
C ARG A 50 5.90 -8.86 12.89
N GLY A 51 5.97 -8.88 11.55
CA GLY A 51 5.48 -7.82 10.68
C GLY A 51 4.00 -7.52 10.90
N ARG A 52 3.17 -8.56 11.00
CA ARG A 52 1.72 -8.41 11.29
C ARG A 52 1.45 -7.86 12.68
N LEU A 53 2.14 -8.38 13.70
CA LEU A 53 1.97 -7.90 15.08
C LEU A 53 2.39 -6.44 15.20
N ARG A 54 3.46 -6.05 14.50
CA ARG A 54 3.91 -4.67 14.40
C ARG A 54 2.84 -3.77 13.77
N ALA A 55 2.27 -4.16 12.63
CA ALA A 55 1.18 -3.40 12.01
C ALA A 55 -0.06 -3.30 12.91
N ARG A 56 -0.47 -4.41 13.55
CA ARG A 56 -1.60 -4.43 14.50
C ARG A 56 -1.43 -3.44 15.66
N LYS A 57 -0.21 -3.26 16.17
CA LYS A 57 0.08 -2.27 17.22
C LYS A 57 -0.23 -0.85 16.74
N TYR A 58 0.23 -0.49 15.54
CA TYR A 58 -0.03 0.83 14.97
C TYR A 58 -1.48 1.02 14.57
N LEU A 59 -2.13 0.00 14.00
CA LEU A 59 -3.55 0.04 13.67
C LEU A 59 -4.43 0.24 14.91
N LYS A 60 -4.11 -0.44 16.02
CA LYS A 60 -4.78 -0.21 17.30
C LYS A 60 -4.62 1.25 17.74
N ALA A 61 -3.38 1.74 17.77
CA ALA A 61 -3.08 3.12 18.16
C ALA A 61 -3.77 4.15 17.25
N TYR A 62 -3.86 3.89 15.95
CA TYR A 62 -4.51 4.78 14.99
C TYR A 62 -6.04 4.77 15.12
N ASN A 63 -6.64 3.58 15.20
CA ASN A 63 -8.10 3.42 15.22
C ASN A 63 -8.72 3.83 16.56
N GLU A 64 -7.95 3.77 17.65
CA GLU A 64 -8.37 4.21 18.98
C GLU A 64 -7.90 5.65 19.30
N TYR A 65 -7.25 6.32 18.36
CA TYR A 65 -6.80 7.70 18.57
C TYR A 65 -8.02 8.62 18.76
N PRO A 66 -8.07 9.47 19.81
CA PRO A 66 -9.20 10.35 20.07
C PRO A 66 -9.51 11.26 18.88
N ALA A 67 -10.79 11.48 18.60
CA ALA A 67 -11.20 12.51 17.65
C ALA A 67 -10.79 13.90 18.19
N PRO A 68 -10.40 14.84 17.33
CA PRO A 68 -10.19 16.22 17.75
C PRO A 68 -11.48 16.81 18.31
N GLU A 69 -11.38 17.61 19.37
CA GLU A 69 -12.52 18.39 19.85
C GLU A 69 -12.80 19.54 18.87
N PRO A 70 -14.08 19.91 18.62
CA PRO A 70 -14.42 20.97 17.67
C PRO A 70 -13.70 22.31 17.94
N GLU A 71 -13.40 22.61 19.19
CA GLU A 71 -12.72 23.83 19.62
C GLU A 71 -11.23 23.87 19.24
N ASP A 72 -10.61 22.71 19.00
CA ASP A 72 -9.19 22.59 18.66
C ASP A 72 -8.92 22.70 17.14
N ILE A 73 -9.97 22.70 16.32
CA ILE A 73 -9.90 22.77 14.86
C ILE A 73 -9.76 24.23 14.42
N LYS A 74 -8.61 24.59 13.84
CA LYS A 74 -8.35 25.94 13.30
C LYS A 74 -8.53 25.98 11.78
N GLU A 75 -8.18 24.88 11.12
CA GLU A 75 -8.30 24.71 9.67
C GLU A 75 -8.91 23.34 9.36
N ALA A 76 -9.48 23.18 8.15
CA ALA A 76 -10.11 21.91 7.74
C ALA A 76 -9.13 20.71 7.79
N THR A 77 -7.83 20.97 7.67
CA THR A 77 -6.78 19.95 7.80
C THR A 77 -6.65 19.39 9.22
N ASP A 78 -7.04 20.13 10.26
CA ASP A 78 -6.96 19.70 11.65
C ASP A 78 -7.99 18.61 11.98
N TYR A 79 -8.97 18.38 11.09
CA TYR A 79 -10.00 17.34 11.22
C TYR A 79 -9.40 15.94 11.43
N PHE A 80 -8.27 15.63 10.77
CA PHE A 80 -7.60 14.33 10.93
C PHE A 80 -6.70 14.25 12.16
N GLY A 81 -6.69 15.29 12.99
CA GLY A 81 -5.92 15.34 14.23
C GLY A 81 -4.48 15.79 14.04
N PRO A 82 -3.74 15.84 15.16
CA PRO A 82 -2.42 16.47 15.18
C PRO A 82 -1.34 15.57 14.56
N ASP A 83 -0.13 16.12 14.46
CA ASP A 83 1.04 15.45 13.86
C ASP A 83 1.33 14.07 14.47
N GLU A 84 1.01 13.84 15.75
CA GLU A 84 1.17 12.55 16.41
C GLU A 84 0.33 11.45 15.77
N ARG A 85 -0.89 11.76 15.32
CA ARG A 85 -1.74 10.79 14.61
C ARG A 85 -1.15 10.46 13.25
N TYR A 86 -0.61 11.44 12.53
CA TYR A 86 0.12 11.22 11.27
C TYR A 86 1.42 10.46 11.46
N GLN A 87 2.10 10.62 12.60
CA GLN A 87 3.30 9.84 12.91
C GLN A 87 2.99 8.34 13.03
N ILE A 88 1.80 7.96 13.51
CA ILE A 88 1.36 6.56 13.54
C ILE A 88 1.23 6.00 12.11
N LEU A 89 0.67 6.78 11.17
CA LEU A 89 0.59 6.38 9.76
C LEU A 89 1.96 6.34 9.08
N ALA A 90 2.79 7.35 9.32
CA ALA A 90 4.17 7.43 8.83
C ALA A 90 4.96 6.19 9.24
N ASP A 91 4.86 5.83 10.52
CA ASP A 91 5.41 4.59 11.04
C ASP A 91 4.78 3.39 10.34
N LEU A 92 3.46 3.20 10.40
CA LEU A 92 2.75 2.04 9.83
C LEU A 92 3.19 1.75 8.39
N PHE A 93 3.15 2.77 7.52
CA PHE A 93 3.48 2.67 6.10
C PHE A 93 4.98 2.81 5.80
N LYS A 94 5.82 3.11 6.79
CA LYS A 94 7.26 3.36 6.62
C LYS A 94 7.56 4.48 5.62
N ILE A 95 6.82 5.58 5.73
CA ILE A 95 6.97 6.78 4.90
C ILE A 95 7.36 7.99 5.75
N PRO A 96 7.94 9.05 5.16
CA PRO A 96 8.18 10.31 5.88
C PRO A 96 6.88 10.93 6.39
N LEU A 97 6.94 11.66 7.52
CA LEU A 97 5.79 12.34 8.11
C LEU A 97 5.09 13.28 7.10
N GLU A 98 5.86 14.06 6.33
CA GLU A 98 5.33 14.96 5.31
C GLU A 98 4.49 14.25 4.24
N LYS A 99 4.84 12.99 3.93
CA LYS A 99 4.05 12.17 3.01
C LYS A 99 2.79 11.62 3.70
N ALA A 100 2.89 11.22 4.96
CA ALA A 100 1.75 10.76 5.75
C ALA A 100 0.69 11.85 5.92
N LYS A 101 1.10 13.12 6.05
CA LYS A 101 0.19 14.29 6.14
C LYS A 101 -0.70 14.48 4.91
N ARG A 102 -0.35 13.88 3.77
CA ARG A 102 -1.16 13.89 2.54
C ARG A 102 -2.18 12.75 2.47
N LEU A 103 -2.22 11.88 3.48
CA LEU A 103 -3.14 10.75 3.56
C LEU A 103 -4.29 11.09 4.51
N ALA A 104 -5.48 11.24 3.95
CA ALA A 104 -6.72 11.50 4.68
C ALA A 104 -7.48 10.17 4.86
N ILE A 105 -7.21 9.46 5.94
CA ILE A 105 -7.77 8.12 6.20
C ILE A 105 -8.71 8.18 7.40
N GLU A 106 -9.97 7.84 7.18
CA GLU A 106 -10.95 7.74 8.26
C GLU A 106 -10.78 6.43 9.04
N PRO A 107 -10.71 6.48 10.39
CA PRO A 107 -10.64 5.29 11.22
C PRO A 107 -12.04 4.67 11.39
N PRO A 108 -12.19 3.33 11.43
CA PRO A 108 -11.09 2.38 11.48
C PRO A 108 -10.51 2.07 10.11
N PHE A 109 -9.19 1.87 10.06
CA PHE A 109 -8.46 1.35 8.92
C PHE A 109 -7.86 -0.01 9.26
N TYR A 110 -7.75 -0.90 8.27
CA TYR A 110 -7.18 -2.24 8.47
C TYR A 110 -6.20 -2.60 7.37
N CYS A 111 -5.04 -3.14 7.76
CA CYS A 111 -4.11 -3.78 6.84
C CYS A 111 -3.28 -4.88 7.52
N ASP A 112 -2.58 -5.72 6.75
CA ASP A 112 -1.76 -6.78 7.34
C ASP A 112 -0.38 -6.30 7.81
N TYR A 113 0.29 -5.42 7.03
CA TYR A 113 1.68 -4.99 7.30
C TYR A 113 1.91 -3.48 7.20
N GLY A 114 1.08 -2.77 6.43
CA GLY A 114 1.20 -1.33 6.18
C GLY A 114 2.21 -0.98 5.09
N LYS A 115 3.49 -1.25 5.30
CA LYS A 115 4.62 -0.81 4.44
C LYS A 115 4.55 -1.23 2.96
N ASN A 116 3.67 -2.16 2.59
CA ASN A 116 3.41 -2.61 1.23
C ASN A 116 2.50 -1.72 0.41
N ILE A 117 1.82 -0.81 1.09
CA ILE A 117 0.84 0.07 0.50
C ILE A 117 1.64 1.31 0.10
N GLU A 118 1.92 1.41 -1.20
CA GLU A 118 2.56 2.58 -1.76
C GLU A 118 1.49 3.57 -2.20
N PHE A 119 1.37 4.66 -1.46
CA PHE A 119 0.66 5.85 -1.91
C PHE A 119 1.61 6.67 -2.77
N LYS A 120 1.20 7.06 -3.99
CA LYS A 120 2.00 7.98 -4.81
C LYS A 120 2.00 9.36 -4.19
N ASP A 121 0.82 9.89 -3.90
CA ASP A 121 0.66 11.19 -3.27
C ASP A 121 -0.67 11.25 -2.50
N GLU A 122 -1.46 12.31 -2.71
CA GLU A 122 -2.73 12.59 -2.03
C GLU A 122 -3.73 11.46 -2.15
N PHE A 123 -4.31 11.08 -1.01
CA PHE A 123 -5.23 9.95 -0.91
C PHE A 123 -6.28 10.22 0.13
N TYR A 124 -7.54 9.94 -0.20
CA TYR A 124 -8.64 9.95 0.75
C TYR A 124 -9.31 8.58 0.85
N SER A 125 -9.56 8.16 2.07
CA SER A 125 -10.39 7.01 2.37
C SER A 125 -11.41 7.34 3.44
N ASN A 126 -12.66 7.03 3.15
CA ASN A 126 -13.72 7.00 4.13
C ASN A 126 -13.61 5.74 5.04
N PHE A 127 -14.53 5.61 5.98
CA PHE A 127 -14.50 4.65 7.09
C PHE A 127 -14.32 3.20 6.64
N ASN A 128 -13.68 2.40 7.49
CA ASN A 128 -13.60 0.95 7.38
C ASN A 128 -12.96 0.45 6.08
N MET A 129 -11.98 1.20 5.55
CA MET A 129 -11.16 0.68 4.46
C MET A 129 -10.28 -0.46 4.95
N THR A 130 -10.28 -1.54 4.17
CA THR A 130 -9.51 -2.74 4.46
C THR A 130 -8.59 -3.07 3.30
N VAL A 131 -7.29 -3.07 3.55
CA VAL A 131 -6.26 -3.51 2.60
C VAL A 131 -5.68 -4.83 3.09
N ARG A 132 -6.28 -5.94 2.64
CA ARG A 132 -5.91 -7.29 3.08
C ARG A 132 -5.03 -7.99 2.06
N ILE A 133 -3.90 -8.47 2.53
CA ILE A 133 -2.85 -9.11 1.75
C ILE A 133 -2.51 -10.51 2.29
N SER A 134 -3.23 -11.01 3.31
CA SER A 134 -3.24 -12.42 3.76
C SER A 134 -4.38 -12.74 4.75
N ILE A 135 -4.88 -13.99 4.74
CA ILE A 135 -5.74 -14.54 5.80
C ILE A 135 -4.94 -15.62 6.54
N PRO A 136 -4.52 -15.40 7.80
CA PRO A 136 -3.76 -16.40 8.51
C PRO A 136 -4.60 -17.65 8.77
N GLN A 137 -4.16 -18.81 8.26
CA GLN A 137 -4.62 -20.10 8.75
C GLN A 137 -3.69 -20.59 9.86
N THR A 138 -4.22 -20.72 11.07
CA THR A 138 -3.45 -21.22 12.21
C THR A 138 -3.49 -22.75 12.27
N ARG A 139 -2.57 -23.41 11.56
CA ARG A 139 -2.10 -24.76 11.90
C ARG A 139 -0.68 -24.95 11.34
N HIS A 140 0.36 -24.73 12.15
CA HIS A 140 1.61 -25.53 12.23
C HIS A 140 2.63 -24.83 13.15
N LYS A 141 3.52 -25.62 13.77
CA LYS A 141 4.56 -25.15 14.72
C LYS A 141 5.92 -25.10 14.02
N GLY A 142 6.60 -23.97 14.15
CA GLY A 142 8.06 -23.86 14.15
C GLY A 142 8.69 -23.23 12.91
N ALA A 143 9.36 -22.09 13.10
CA ALA A 143 10.63 -21.79 12.45
C ALA A 143 11.40 -20.74 13.26
N HIS A 144 12.72 -20.84 13.25
CA HIS A 144 13.64 -19.80 13.71
C HIS A 144 14.21 -19.11 12.46
N SER A 145 14.06 -17.80 12.34
CA SER A 145 14.71 -17.01 11.29
C SER A 145 15.43 -15.80 11.89
N ARG A 146 16.63 -15.53 11.35
CA ARG A 146 17.58 -14.48 11.77
C ARG A 146 17.37 -13.24 10.89
N THR A 147 17.46 -12.08 11.52
CA THR A 147 17.11 -10.74 11.01
C THR A 147 17.64 -10.41 9.61
N ILE A 148 16.72 -10.19 8.66
CA ILE A 148 16.87 -9.35 7.46
C ILE A 148 15.52 -8.62 7.24
N LEU A 149 15.60 -7.38 6.75
CA LEU A 149 14.50 -6.43 6.54
C LEU A 149 13.29 -7.05 5.84
N VAL A 150 12.15 -7.01 6.52
CA VAL A 150 10.89 -7.57 6.04
C VAL A 150 10.36 -6.74 4.85
N ALA A 151 10.27 -7.34 3.68
CA ALA A 151 9.39 -7.02 2.56
C ALA A 151 8.20 -8.01 2.55
N ASP A 152 7.21 -7.79 1.69
CA ASP A 152 5.84 -7.70 2.20
C ASP A 152 4.84 -8.33 1.19
N CYS A 153 3.75 -9.02 1.63
CA CYS A 153 2.87 -9.90 0.83
C CYS A 153 2.82 -9.74 -0.72
N ALA A 154 2.04 -8.79 -1.22
CA ALA A 154 2.13 -8.30 -2.59
C ALA A 154 1.86 -6.81 -2.58
N LYS A 155 2.53 -6.09 -3.48
CA LYS A 155 2.50 -4.64 -3.51
C LYS A 155 1.12 -4.12 -3.88
N VAL A 156 0.61 -3.18 -3.09
CA VAL A 156 -0.59 -2.40 -3.42
C VAL A 156 -0.13 -0.99 -3.73
N THR A 157 -0.26 -0.57 -4.99
CA THR A 157 0.09 0.78 -5.41
C THR A 157 -1.17 1.58 -5.61
N ILE A 158 -1.27 2.72 -4.96
CA ILE A 158 -2.36 3.68 -5.07
C ILE A 158 -1.79 4.95 -5.69
N GLY A 159 -2.40 5.39 -6.78
CA GLY A 159 -2.03 6.60 -7.48
C GLY A 159 -2.27 7.86 -6.67
N THR A 160 -2.23 8.98 -7.36
CA THR A 160 -2.42 10.31 -6.81
C THR A 160 -3.88 10.73 -6.95
N ARG A 161 -4.40 11.46 -5.97
CA ARG A 161 -5.77 12.00 -5.97
C ARG A 161 -6.86 10.92 -5.98
N VAL A 162 -6.59 9.79 -5.35
CA VAL A 162 -7.54 8.66 -5.27
C VAL A 162 -8.52 8.88 -4.12
N LEU A 163 -9.81 8.66 -4.40
CA LEU A 163 -10.91 8.79 -3.45
C LEU A 163 -11.58 7.44 -3.22
N CYS A 164 -11.63 6.99 -1.96
CA CYS A 164 -12.32 5.76 -1.56
C CYS A 164 -13.53 6.07 -0.69
N GLY A 165 -14.69 5.54 -1.08
CA GLY A 165 -15.89 5.50 -0.26
C GLY A 165 -15.76 4.54 0.93
N PRO A 166 -16.80 4.44 1.77
CA PRO A 166 -16.73 3.62 2.98
C PRO A 166 -16.72 2.13 2.66
N ASN A 167 -16.10 1.32 3.52
CA ASN A 167 -16.02 -0.14 3.41
C ASN A 167 -15.38 -0.63 2.09
N VAL A 168 -14.44 0.11 1.50
CA VAL A 168 -13.68 -0.38 0.34
C VAL A 168 -12.70 -1.47 0.79
N GLN A 169 -12.66 -2.59 0.07
CA GLN A 169 -11.75 -3.69 0.36
C GLN A 169 -10.83 -4.01 -0.82
N LEU A 170 -9.52 -3.99 -0.56
CA LEU A 170 -8.49 -4.41 -1.50
C LEU A 170 -7.93 -5.76 -1.05
N TYR A 171 -8.14 -6.81 -1.85
CA TYR A 171 -7.73 -8.18 -1.56
C TYR A 171 -6.63 -8.64 -2.52
N ALA A 172 -5.39 -8.49 -2.09
CA ALA A 172 -4.22 -8.95 -2.83
C ALA A 172 -3.82 -10.39 -2.47
N ALA A 173 -4.25 -10.91 -1.31
CA ALA A 173 -4.08 -12.32 -0.98
C ALA A 173 -5.17 -13.21 -1.57
N THR A 174 -4.78 -14.45 -1.85
CA THR A 174 -5.71 -15.53 -2.15
C THR A 174 -5.18 -16.87 -1.67
N HIS A 175 -6.07 -17.86 -1.61
CA HIS A 175 -5.72 -19.26 -1.44
C HIS A 175 -5.99 -20.03 -2.72
N SER A 176 -5.34 -21.19 -2.85
CA SER A 176 -5.65 -22.11 -3.94
C SER A 176 -7.13 -22.51 -3.93
N VAL A 177 -7.71 -22.71 -5.12
CA VAL A 177 -9.03 -23.37 -5.24
C VAL A 177 -8.93 -24.87 -4.97
N GLU A 178 -7.73 -25.44 -5.04
CA GLU A 178 -7.47 -26.84 -4.68
C GLU A 178 -7.44 -27.01 -3.16
N VAL A 179 -8.23 -27.98 -2.67
CA VAL A 179 -8.40 -28.24 -1.23
C VAL A 179 -7.09 -28.69 -0.58
N GLN A 180 -6.32 -29.53 -1.28
CA GLN A 180 -5.10 -30.11 -0.73
C GLN A 180 -4.08 -29.02 -0.39
N GLU A 181 -3.86 -28.09 -1.32
CA GLU A 181 -2.93 -26.99 -1.12
C GLU A 181 -3.39 -26.04 0.00
N ARG A 182 -4.70 -25.84 0.16
CA ARG A 182 -5.24 -25.09 1.31
C ARG A 182 -5.02 -25.79 2.63
N ARG A 183 -5.12 -27.13 2.67
CA ARG A 183 -4.84 -27.92 3.89
C ARG A 183 -3.38 -27.83 4.32
N GLU A 184 -2.50 -27.63 3.35
CA GLU A 184 -1.07 -27.39 3.58
C GLU A 184 -0.79 -25.96 4.08
N GLY A 185 -1.78 -25.07 4.03
CA GLY A 185 -1.70 -23.71 4.57
C GLY A 185 -1.10 -22.70 3.62
N PHE A 186 -0.93 -23.05 2.34
CA PHE A 186 -0.34 -22.15 1.36
C PHE A 186 -1.22 -20.95 1.04
N GLU A 187 -0.55 -19.82 0.92
CA GLU A 187 -1.10 -18.55 0.47
C GLU A 187 -0.41 -18.11 -0.82
N ARG A 188 -1.09 -17.24 -1.57
CA ARG A 188 -0.52 -16.49 -2.68
C ARG A 188 -0.90 -15.04 -2.53
N ALA A 189 -0.05 -14.15 -3.05
CA ALA A 189 -0.32 -12.73 -3.06
C ALA A 189 -0.04 -12.19 -4.46
N TYR A 190 -0.94 -11.33 -4.95
CA TYR A 190 -0.90 -10.73 -6.26
C TYR A 190 -1.06 -9.22 -6.16
N PRO A 191 -0.30 -8.44 -6.94
CA PRO A 191 -0.29 -6.99 -6.81
C PRO A 191 -1.61 -6.37 -7.25
N ILE A 192 -1.95 -5.24 -6.64
CA ILE A 192 -3.03 -4.36 -7.07
C ILE A 192 -2.42 -3.00 -7.41
N THR A 193 -2.76 -2.45 -8.56
CA THR A 193 -2.36 -1.10 -8.96
C THR A 193 -3.61 -0.29 -9.24
N ILE A 194 -3.72 0.86 -8.60
CA ILE A 194 -4.77 1.85 -8.82
C ILE A 194 -4.10 3.09 -9.41
N GLY A 195 -4.60 3.54 -10.55
CA GLY A 195 -4.13 4.74 -11.25
C GLY A 195 -4.45 6.03 -10.51
N ASP A 196 -4.13 7.13 -11.16
CA ASP A 196 -4.39 8.48 -10.66
C ASP A 196 -5.86 8.87 -10.90
N ASP A 197 -6.39 9.78 -10.09
CA ASP A 197 -7.74 10.36 -10.25
C ASP A 197 -8.86 9.30 -10.23
N VAL A 198 -8.66 8.20 -9.51
CA VAL A 198 -9.65 7.12 -9.38
C VAL A 198 -10.62 7.42 -8.25
N TRP A 199 -11.92 7.23 -8.52
CA TRP A 199 -12.96 7.23 -7.48
C TRP A 199 -13.54 5.83 -7.29
N ILE A 200 -13.51 5.34 -6.06
CA ILE A 200 -14.00 4.03 -5.67
C ILE A 200 -15.23 4.20 -4.77
N GLY A 201 -16.39 3.78 -5.23
CA GLY A 201 -17.62 3.82 -4.46
C GLY A 201 -17.58 2.93 -3.21
N GLY A 202 -18.52 3.15 -2.30
CA GLY A 202 -18.59 2.37 -1.06
C GLY A 202 -18.89 0.88 -1.28
N ASN A 203 -18.45 0.03 -0.35
CA ASN A 203 -18.60 -1.43 -0.39
C ASN A 203 -18.02 -2.11 -1.66
N VAL A 204 -17.03 -1.50 -2.30
CA VAL A 204 -16.34 -2.11 -3.45
C VAL A 204 -15.29 -3.10 -2.99
N VAL A 205 -15.22 -4.25 -3.68
CA VAL A 205 -14.16 -5.25 -3.52
C VAL A 205 -13.29 -5.27 -4.76
N ILE A 206 -11.97 -5.11 -4.60
CA ILE A 206 -10.98 -5.27 -5.67
C ILE A 206 -10.10 -6.48 -5.37
N VAL A 207 -10.02 -7.44 -6.29
CA VAL A 207 -9.26 -8.69 -6.10
C VAL A 207 -8.07 -8.73 -7.04
N GLY A 208 -6.87 -8.96 -6.49
CA GLY A 208 -5.62 -9.08 -7.24
C GLY A 208 -5.51 -10.42 -8.01
N PRO A 209 -4.71 -10.47 -9.10
CA PRO A 209 -4.02 -9.33 -9.72
C PRO A 209 -5.00 -8.40 -10.45
N CYS A 210 -4.79 -7.09 -10.30
CA CYS A 210 -5.66 -6.07 -10.89
C CYS A 210 -4.90 -4.77 -11.13
N LYS A 211 -5.02 -4.21 -12.33
CA LYS A 211 -4.59 -2.85 -12.66
C LYS A 211 -5.80 -2.01 -13.04
N ILE A 212 -6.12 -1.01 -12.23
CA ILE A 212 -7.13 0.01 -12.52
C ILE A 212 -6.43 1.20 -13.16
N GLY A 213 -6.88 1.58 -14.35
CA GLY A 213 -6.40 2.75 -15.09
C GLY A 213 -6.69 4.08 -14.40
N ASN A 214 -6.19 5.16 -15.00
CA ASN A 214 -6.39 6.53 -14.50
C ASN A 214 -7.83 7.01 -14.77
N GLY A 215 -8.37 7.88 -13.93
CA GLY A 215 -9.70 8.49 -14.13
C GLY A 215 -10.86 7.49 -14.08
N VAL A 216 -10.65 6.30 -13.51
CA VAL A 216 -11.69 5.27 -13.41
C VAL A 216 -12.65 5.61 -12.27
N THR A 217 -13.94 5.48 -12.52
CA THR A 217 -14.98 5.50 -11.49
C THR A 217 -15.52 4.08 -11.27
N VAL A 218 -15.47 3.59 -10.03
CA VAL A 218 -16.01 2.30 -9.63
C VAL A 218 -17.32 2.52 -8.86
N ALA A 219 -18.44 2.06 -9.42
CA ALA A 219 -19.73 2.16 -8.76
C ALA A 219 -19.76 1.35 -7.44
N ALA A 220 -20.52 1.84 -6.47
CA ALA A 220 -20.67 1.20 -5.17
C ALA A 220 -21.13 -0.27 -5.28
N GLY A 221 -20.62 -1.12 -4.39
CA GLY A 221 -20.95 -2.55 -4.34
C GLY A 221 -20.33 -3.41 -5.47
N ALA A 222 -19.46 -2.85 -6.31
CA ALA A 222 -18.85 -3.61 -7.40
C ALA A 222 -17.78 -4.60 -6.90
N VAL A 223 -17.64 -5.72 -7.63
CA VAL A 223 -16.53 -6.67 -7.44
C VAL A 223 -15.63 -6.64 -8.68
N VAL A 224 -14.47 -6.03 -8.53
CA VAL A 224 -13.49 -5.81 -9.60
C VAL A 224 -12.47 -6.94 -9.62
N LYS A 225 -12.27 -7.51 -10.80
CA LYS A 225 -11.24 -8.53 -11.06
C LYS A 225 -10.66 -8.31 -12.45
N GLY A 226 -9.33 -8.34 -12.54
CA GLY A 226 -8.61 -8.09 -13.80
C GLY A 226 -8.43 -6.61 -14.10
N ASP A 227 -7.85 -6.32 -15.25
CA ASP A 227 -7.41 -4.96 -15.59
C ASP A 227 -8.54 -4.12 -16.18
N ILE A 228 -8.55 -2.84 -15.80
CA ILE A 228 -9.54 -1.84 -16.21
C ILE A 228 -8.80 -0.73 -16.96
N PRO A 229 -9.23 -0.35 -18.18
CA PRO A 229 -8.60 0.74 -18.93
C PRO A 229 -8.90 2.10 -18.29
N ASP A 230 -8.18 3.14 -18.73
CA ASP A 230 -8.38 4.51 -18.25
C ASP A 230 -9.77 5.07 -18.64
N ASN A 231 -10.22 6.07 -17.87
CA ASN A 231 -11.38 6.92 -18.17
C ASN A 231 -12.66 6.13 -18.45
N VAL A 232 -13.01 5.21 -17.56
CA VAL A 232 -14.28 4.45 -17.63
C VAL A 232 -15.01 4.45 -16.30
N VAL A 233 -16.33 4.31 -16.39
CA VAL A 233 -17.18 3.95 -15.25
C VAL A 233 -17.41 2.45 -15.30
N ILE A 234 -17.10 1.75 -14.22
CA ILE A 234 -17.38 0.31 -14.06
C ILE A 234 -18.35 0.06 -12.91
N GLY A 235 -19.08 -1.06 -12.97
CA GLY A 235 -19.92 -1.50 -11.85
C GLY A 235 -20.49 -2.90 -12.03
N GLY A 236 -21.07 -3.44 -10.95
CA GLY A 236 -21.68 -4.78 -10.92
C GLY A 236 -20.79 -5.87 -10.33
N ILE A 237 -21.32 -7.09 -10.31
CA ILE A 237 -20.68 -8.30 -9.78
C ILE A 237 -20.79 -9.42 -10.83
N PRO A 238 -19.73 -9.73 -11.60
CA PRO A 238 -18.46 -9.00 -11.66
C PRO A 238 -18.61 -7.62 -12.32
N ALA A 239 -17.69 -6.71 -12.01
CA ALA A 239 -17.67 -5.36 -12.55
C ALA A 239 -17.50 -5.37 -14.08
N LYS A 240 -18.29 -4.56 -14.77
CA LYS A 240 -18.22 -4.35 -16.22
C LYS A 240 -18.18 -2.86 -16.53
N ILE A 241 -17.60 -2.50 -17.67
CA ILE A 241 -17.65 -1.12 -18.18
C ILE A 241 -19.10 -0.76 -18.48
N ILE A 242 -19.57 0.32 -17.85
CA ILE A 242 -20.91 0.89 -18.02
C ILE A 242 -20.84 2.08 -18.98
N LYS A 243 -19.79 2.90 -18.88
CA LYS A 243 -19.64 4.14 -19.63
C LYS A 243 -18.16 4.44 -19.88
N LYS A 244 -17.84 5.01 -21.04
CA LYS A 244 -16.55 5.66 -21.30
C LYS A 244 -16.65 7.15 -20.95
N LEU A 245 -15.59 7.68 -20.38
CA LEU A 245 -15.43 9.09 -20.04
C LEU A 245 -14.42 9.71 -21.01
N ASP A 246 -14.62 10.98 -21.30
CA ASP A 246 -13.59 11.77 -21.95
C ASP A 246 -12.49 12.08 -20.91
N PRO A 247 -11.21 12.01 -21.28
CA PRO A 247 -10.14 12.38 -20.37
C PRO A 247 -10.27 13.86 -19.97
N PRO A 248 -9.98 14.21 -18.71
CA PRO A 248 -9.99 15.60 -18.29
C PRO A 248 -8.90 16.38 -19.04
N PRO A 249 -9.04 17.71 -19.17
CA PRO A 249 -7.94 18.55 -19.61
C PRO A 249 -6.73 18.39 -18.67
N PRO A 250 -5.49 18.63 -19.15
CA PRO A 250 -4.33 18.66 -18.29
C PRO A 250 -4.51 19.69 -17.18
N MET A 251 -4.12 19.34 -15.94
CA MET A 251 -4.11 20.30 -14.85
C MET A 251 -3.13 21.43 -15.14
N THR A 252 -3.52 22.62 -14.71
CA THR A 252 -2.65 23.80 -14.65
C THR A 252 -1.79 23.76 -13.39
N GLN A 253 -0.67 24.50 -13.38
CA GLN A 253 0.21 24.58 -12.20
C GLN A 253 -0.49 25.13 -10.95
N GLU A 254 -1.59 25.89 -11.11
CA GLU A 254 -2.39 26.42 -10.01
C GLU A 254 -3.28 25.34 -9.37
N GLU A 255 -3.67 24.31 -10.13
CA GLU A 255 -4.52 23.21 -9.66
C GLU A 255 -3.72 22.10 -8.96
N GLU A 256 -2.40 22.01 -9.18
CA GLU A 256 -1.49 20.98 -8.63
C GLU A 256 -1.33 21.01 -7.08
N GLY A 257 -2.03 21.91 -6.37
CA GLY A 257 -2.07 21.95 -4.90
C GLY A 257 -3.47 22.00 -4.30
N ILE A 258 -4.52 21.88 -5.11
CA ILE A 258 -5.94 21.99 -4.71
C ILE A 258 -6.60 20.60 -4.76
N PHE A 259 -5.92 19.57 -4.27
CA PHE A 259 -6.68 18.40 -3.87
C PHE A 259 -7.49 18.78 -2.64
N PRO A 260 -8.77 18.37 -2.55
CA PRO A 260 -9.60 18.71 -1.40
C PRO A 260 -8.93 18.19 -0.13
N ARG A 261 -8.22 19.09 0.56
CA ARG A 261 -7.85 18.95 1.96
C ARG A 261 -9.17 18.97 2.73
N ALA A 262 -9.81 17.81 2.79
CA ALA A 262 -11.09 17.59 3.43
C ALA A 262 -12.21 18.57 2.96
N SER A 263 -12.56 18.60 1.68
CA SER A 263 -13.94 18.95 1.31
C SER A 263 -14.77 17.66 1.43
N ILE A 264 -15.12 17.33 2.66
CA ILE A 264 -15.98 16.18 2.96
C ILE A 264 -17.38 16.53 2.41
N ALA A 265 -17.92 15.63 1.60
CA ALA A 265 -19.29 15.70 1.07
C ALA A 265 -20.35 15.66 2.19
#